data_AF-A0A4Q5U6G3-F1
#
_entry.id   AF-A0A4Q5U6G3-F1
#
_cell.length_a   1.000
_cell.length_b   1.000
_cell.length_c   1.000
_cell.angle_alpha   90.00
_cell.angle_beta   90.00
_cell.angle_gamma   90.00
#
_symmetry.space_group_name_H-M   'P 1'
#
loop_
_entity.id
_entity.type
_entity.pdbx_description
1 polymer ?
#
loop_
_entity_poly.entity_id
_entity_poly.type
_entity_poly.pdbx_seq_one_letter_code
_entity_poly.pdbx_strand_id
1 'polypeptide(L)'
;MEMKYASQIASELNLSLKQVNSVHDLHTEGSTIPFIARYRKEATGNLDEVVIGNVIEQVKYYNELEKRKETVLKTIKEIGKLTPELEKRITDTISATELEDIYLPYKPKRKTKATVAIEKGLEPLAKKLFDEEEIDVDSEAAGFVKGEVKDNADALQGAR
;
A
#
# COMPACT_ATOMS: atom_id res chain seq x y z
N MET A 1 10.35 21.87 0.67
CA MET A 1 11.06 20.61 0.35
C MET A 1 10.99 20.49 -1.16
N GLU A 2 12.08 20.18 -1.85
CA GLU A 2 12.07 20.12 -3.32
C GLU A 2 11.17 18.98 -3.81
N MET A 3 10.25 19.29 -4.72
CA MET A 3 9.29 18.30 -5.22
C MET A 3 9.96 17.40 -6.26
N LYS A 4 10.20 16.13 -5.89
CA LYS A 4 10.91 15.12 -6.71
C LYS A 4 10.42 15.03 -8.17
N TYR A 5 9.11 15.16 -8.39
CA TYR A 5 8.48 14.99 -9.70
C TYR A 5 8.14 16.31 -10.41
N ALA A 6 8.63 17.46 -9.93
CA ALA A 6 8.28 18.76 -10.52
C ALA A 6 8.57 18.85 -12.02
N SER A 7 9.72 18.36 -12.48
CA SER A 7 10.08 18.36 -13.90
C SER A 7 9.17 17.48 -14.75
N GLN A 8 8.76 16.33 -14.21
CA GLN A 8 7.86 15.41 -14.91
C GLN A 8 6.47 16.03 -15.05
N ILE A 9 5.92 16.55 -13.97
CA ILE A 9 4.61 17.24 -13.95
C ILE A 9 4.62 18.46 -14.89
N ALA A 10 5.69 19.24 -14.86
CA ALA A 10 5.88 20.38 -15.76
C ALA A 10 5.86 19.95 -17.22
N SER A 11 6.56 18.88 -17.57
CA SER A 11 6.57 18.34 -18.93
C SER A 11 5.20 17.80 -19.36
N GLU A 12 4.51 17.04 -18.49
CA GLU A 12 3.23 16.42 -18.80
C GLU A 12 2.09 17.43 -18.98
N LEU A 13 2.11 18.49 -18.18
CA LEU A 13 1.10 19.56 -18.23
C LEU A 13 1.50 20.71 -19.15
N ASN A 14 2.67 20.65 -19.79
CA ASN A 14 3.24 21.72 -20.60
C ASN A 14 3.31 23.06 -19.84
N LEU A 15 3.82 23.01 -18.61
CA LEU A 15 4.00 24.14 -17.71
C LEU A 15 5.47 24.37 -17.40
N SER A 16 5.81 25.56 -16.92
CA SER A 16 7.15 25.79 -16.36
C SER A 16 7.27 25.20 -14.94
N LEU A 17 8.49 24.80 -14.57
CA LEU A 17 8.82 24.38 -13.21
C LEU A 17 8.38 25.39 -12.15
N LYS A 18 8.53 26.69 -12.44
CA LYS A 18 8.11 27.76 -11.54
C LYS A 18 6.60 27.70 -11.26
N GLN A 19 5.79 27.48 -12.29
CA GLN A 19 4.32 27.43 -12.12
C GLN A 19 3.90 26.21 -11.30
N VAL A 20 4.49 25.05 -11.58
CA VAL A 20 4.23 23.81 -10.85
C VAL A 20 4.61 23.95 -9.38
N ASN A 21 5.80 24.47 -9.09
CA ASN A 21 6.25 24.72 -7.71
C ASN A 21 5.38 25.75 -6.99
N SER A 22 5.04 26.88 -7.64
CA SER A 22 4.15 27.88 -7.05
C SER A 22 2.79 27.31 -6.67
N VAL A 23 2.17 26.49 -7.53
CA VAL A 23 0.90 25.84 -7.23
C VAL A 23 1.05 24.86 -6.06
N HIS A 24 2.10 24.04 -6.08
CA HIS A 24 2.38 23.08 -5.00
C HIS A 24 2.56 23.77 -3.64
N ASP A 25 3.39 24.82 -3.58
CA ASP A 25 3.69 25.54 -2.34
C ASP A 25 2.42 26.21 -1.79
N LEU A 26 1.68 26.95 -2.63
CA LEU A 26 0.44 27.61 -2.22
C LEU A 26 -0.60 26.61 -1.72
N HIS A 27 -0.74 25.46 -2.38
CA HIS A 27 -1.68 24.42 -1.95
C HIS A 27 -1.25 23.76 -0.64
N THR A 28 0.05 23.53 -0.46
CA THR A 28 0.63 22.98 0.78
C THR A 28 0.45 23.94 1.97
N GLU A 29 0.48 25.26 1.72
CA GLU A 29 0.14 26.31 2.70
C GLU A 29 -1.37 26.38 3.02
N GLY A 30 -2.20 25.53 2.41
CA GLY A 30 -3.64 25.46 2.66
C GLY A 30 -4.50 26.32 1.73
N SER A 31 -3.92 26.89 0.67
CA SER A 31 -4.71 27.62 -0.32
C SER A 31 -5.58 26.67 -1.15
N THR A 32 -6.84 27.06 -1.36
CA THR A 32 -7.79 26.31 -2.20
C THR A 32 -7.62 26.67 -3.68
N ILE A 33 -8.05 25.79 -4.59
CA ILE A 33 -7.98 26.02 -6.04
C ILE A 33 -8.61 27.37 -6.45
N PRO A 34 -9.86 27.71 -6.02
CA PRO A 34 -10.45 29.00 -6.37
C PRO A 34 -9.68 30.19 -5.79
N PHE A 35 -9.10 30.03 -4.60
CA PHE A 35 -8.29 31.09 -4.00
C PHE A 35 -7.01 31.34 -4.80
N ILE A 36 -6.29 30.28 -5.19
CA ILE A 36 -5.07 30.38 -6.00
C ILE A 36 -5.40 31.05 -7.35
N ALA A 37 -6.42 30.55 -8.04
CA ALA A 37 -6.82 31.06 -9.36
C ALA A 37 -7.27 32.53 -9.33
N ARG A 38 -7.88 33.00 -8.24
CA ARG A 38 -8.39 34.37 -8.12
C ARG A 38 -7.36 35.35 -7.58
N TYR A 39 -6.63 34.97 -6.52
CA TYR A 39 -5.82 35.89 -5.71
C TYR A 39 -4.31 35.67 -5.82
N ARG A 40 -3.86 34.60 -6.49
CA ARG A 40 -2.43 34.27 -6.66
C ARG A 40 -2.00 34.13 -8.12
N LYS A 41 -2.71 34.81 -9.02
CA LYS A 41 -2.48 34.78 -10.48
C LYS A 41 -1.03 35.07 -10.87
N GLU A 42 -0.45 36.14 -10.32
CA GLU A 42 0.95 36.51 -10.63
C GLU A 42 1.95 35.43 -10.20
N ALA A 43 1.70 34.77 -9.06
CA ALA A 43 2.58 33.73 -8.54
C ALA A 43 2.57 32.47 -9.41
N THR A 44 1.42 32.14 -10.00
CA THR A 44 1.23 30.97 -10.87
C THR A 44 1.38 31.31 -12.36
N GLY A 45 1.61 32.56 -12.75
CA GLY A 45 1.67 32.94 -14.17
C GLY A 45 0.31 32.87 -14.87
N ASN A 46 -0.75 33.30 -14.18
CA ASN A 46 -2.13 33.39 -14.66
C ASN A 46 -2.78 32.03 -15.00
N LEU A 47 -2.44 30.95 -14.28
CA LEU A 47 -3.14 29.68 -14.43
C LEU A 47 -4.61 29.76 -14.00
N ASP A 48 -5.48 29.05 -14.71
CA ASP A 48 -6.89 28.88 -14.36
C ASP A 48 -7.12 27.73 -13.37
N GLU A 49 -8.35 27.61 -12.88
CA GLU A 49 -8.75 26.59 -11.90
C GLU A 49 -8.55 25.16 -12.41
N VAL A 50 -8.71 24.91 -13.72
CA VAL A 50 -8.57 23.58 -14.32
C VAL A 50 -7.10 23.17 -14.31
N VAL A 51 -6.21 24.05 -14.77
CA VAL A 51 -4.78 23.75 -14.81
C VAL A 51 -4.19 23.62 -13.39
N ILE A 52 -4.62 24.47 -12.45
CA ILE A 52 -4.24 24.34 -11.03
C ILE A 52 -4.71 22.99 -10.47
N GLY A 53 -5.93 22.58 -10.78
CA GLY A 53 -6.47 21.27 -10.39
C GLY A 53 -5.63 20.11 -10.92
N ASN A 54 -5.28 20.14 -12.21
CA ASN A 54 -4.45 19.11 -12.84
C ASN A 54 -3.06 18.99 -12.19
N VAL A 55 -2.44 20.12 -11.83
CA VAL A 55 -1.15 20.10 -11.10
C VAL A 55 -1.30 19.40 -9.76
N ILE A 56 -2.32 19.77 -8.98
CA ILE A 56 -2.56 19.18 -7.65
C ILE A 56 -2.84 17.68 -7.75
N GLU A 57 -3.61 17.26 -8.75
CA GLU A 57 -3.89 15.84 -9.01
C GLU A 57 -2.61 15.07 -9.36
N GLN A 58 -1.76 15.61 -10.23
CA GLN A 58 -0.50 14.96 -10.59
C GLN A 58 0.47 14.88 -9.40
N VAL A 59 0.58 15.95 -8.60
CA VAL A 59 1.35 15.92 -7.36
C VAL A 59 0.84 14.82 -6.43
N LYS A 60 -0.49 14.69 -6.29
CA LYS A 60 -1.10 13.65 -5.46
C LYS A 60 -0.78 12.26 -6.00
N TYR A 61 -0.92 12.02 -7.31
CA TYR A 61 -0.59 10.76 -7.95
C TYR A 61 0.85 10.31 -7.66
N TYR A 62 1.83 11.19 -7.86
CA TYR A 62 3.23 10.86 -7.60
C TYR A 62 3.53 10.63 -6.11
N ASN A 63 2.89 11.37 -5.21
CA ASN A 63 3.02 11.14 -3.77
C ASN A 63 2.44 9.78 -3.36
N GLU A 64 1.31 9.37 -3.94
CA GLU A 64 0.72 8.05 -3.71
C GLU A 64 1.60 6.94 -4.30
N LEU A 65 2.17 7.15 -5.48
CA LEU A 65 3.12 6.24 -6.11
C LEU A 65 4.36 6.00 -5.24
N GLU A 66 4.96 7.05 -4.67
CA GLU A 66 6.14 6.91 -3.80
C GLU A 66 5.82 6.12 -2.53
N LYS A 67 4.71 6.44 -1.85
CA LYS A 67 4.24 5.66 -0.69
C LYS A 67 4.01 4.19 -1.06
N ARG A 68 3.49 3.95 -2.26
CA ARG A 68 3.28 2.59 -2.76
C ARG A 68 4.60 1.87 -3.02
N LYS A 69 5.58 2.52 -3.64
CA LYS A 69 6.93 1.97 -3.83
C LYS A 69 7.59 1.60 -2.50
N GLU A 70 7.52 2.45 -1.49
CA GLU A 70 8.03 2.14 -0.15
C GLU A 70 7.41 0.86 0.42
N THR A 71 6.09 0.72 0.28
CA THR A 71 5.36 -0.48 0.73
C THR A 71 5.81 -1.74 -0.01
N VAL A 72 5.96 -1.63 -1.34
CA VAL A 72 6.41 -2.72 -2.21
C VAL A 72 7.83 -3.14 -1.86
N LEU A 73 8.77 -2.18 -1.77
CA LEU A 73 10.15 -2.41 -1.37
C LEU A 73 10.23 -3.11 -0.02
N LYS A 74 9.49 -2.61 0.97
CA LYS A 74 9.43 -3.21 2.32
C LYS A 74 8.95 -4.65 2.26
N THR A 75 7.85 -4.92 1.55
CA THR A 75 7.30 -6.27 1.44
C THR A 75 8.27 -7.25 0.77
N ILE A 76 8.92 -6.83 -0.31
CA ILE A 76 9.89 -7.67 -1.03
C ILE A 76 11.16 -7.91 -0.19
N LYS A 77 11.58 -6.90 0.58
CA LYS A 77 12.70 -7.00 1.52
C LYS A 77 12.41 -7.98 2.65
N GLU A 78 11.20 -7.96 3.21
CA GLU A 78 10.77 -8.84 4.30
C GLU A 78 10.82 -10.33 3.91
N ILE A 79 10.57 -10.66 2.64
CA ILE A 79 10.71 -12.04 2.11
C ILE A 79 12.12 -12.36 1.58
N GLY A 80 13.08 -11.44 1.75
CA GLY A 80 14.48 -11.63 1.35
C GLY A 80 14.70 -11.73 -0.17
N LYS A 81 13.80 -11.15 -0.99
CA LYS A 81 13.87 -11.22 -2.46
C LYS A 81 14.27 -9.91 -3.14
N LEU A 82 14.58 -8.86 -2.36
CA LEU A 82 14.93 -7.55 -2.90
C LEU A 82 16.39 -7.56 -3.39
N THR A 83 16.58 -7.60 -4.71
CA THR A 83 17.92 -7.43 -5.33
C THR A 83 18.15 -5.96 -5.68
N PRO A 84 19.41 -5.51 -5.82
CA PRO A 84 19.72 -4.13 -6.23
C PRO A 84 19.07 -3.75 -7.57
N GLU A 85 18.98 -4.68 -8.52
CA GLU A 85 18.34 -4.44 -9.82
C GLU A 85 16.83 -4.26 -9.69
N LEU A 86 16.20 -5.05 -8.81
CA LEU A 86 14.77 -4.96 -8.54
C LEU A 86 14.43 -3.69 -7.76
N GLU A 87 15.23 -3.34 -6.76
CA GLU A 87 15.10 -2.08 -6.02
C GLU A 87 15.15 -0.90 -6.99
N LYS A 88 16.16 -0.88 -7.89
CA LYS A 88 16.29 0.17 -8.90
C LYS A 88 15.07 0.24 -9.83
N ARG A 89 14.57 -0.90 -10.32
CA ARG A 89 13.35 -0.92 -11.15
C ARG A 89 12.13 -0.33 -10.43
N ILE A 90 11.99 -0.60 -9.13
CA ILE A 90 10.89 -0.07 -8.32
C ILE A 90 11.09 1.43 -8.03
N THR A 91 12.31 1.89 -7.76
CA THR A 91 12.56 3.32 -7.51
C THR A 91 12.36 4.17 -8.77
N ASP A 92 12.75 3.64 -9.92
CA ASP A 92 12.78 4.36 -11.20
C ASP A 92 11.41 4.36 -11.92
N THR A 93 10.50 3.44 -11.62
CA THR A 93 9.18 3.43 -12.28
C THR A 93 8.36 4.68 -11.97
N ILE A 94 7.64 5.19 -12.97
CA ILE A 94 6.73 6.34 -12.84
C ILE A 94 5.26 5.94 -13.06
N SER A 95 5.01 4.64 -13.25
CA SER A 95 3.69 4.08 -13.55
C SER A 95 3.21 3.22 -12.38
N ALA A 96 2.05 3.55 -11.83
CA ALA A 96 1.40 2.73 -10.81
C ALA A 96 1.08 1.32 -11.33
N THR A 97 0.72 1.19 -12.61
CA THR A 97 0.46 -0.11 -13.25
C THR A 97 1.73 -0.95 -13.32
N GLU A 98 2.82 -0.37 -13.81
CA GLU A 98 4.10 -1.09 -13.91
C GLU A 98 4.61 -1.51 -12.52
N LEU A 99 4.42 -0.65 -11.51
CA LEU A 99 4.77 -0.99 -10.13
C LEU A 99 4.00 -2.22 -9.64
N GLU A 100 2.70 -2.32 -9.92
CA GLU A 100 1.91 -3.49 -9.54
C GLU A 100 2.31 -4.74 -10.31
N ASP A 101 2.65 -4.62 -11.60
CA ASP A 101 3.16 -5.73 -12.40
C ASP A 101 4.50 -6.25 -11.85
N ILE A 102 5.41 -5.35 -11.45
CA ILE A 102 6.66 -5.71 -10.77
C ILE A 102 6.37 -6.39 -9.43
N TYR A 103 5.38 -5.90 -8.67
CA TYR A 103 5.06 -6.42 -7.35
C TYR A 103 4.33 -7.77 -7.38
N LEU A 104 3.59 -8.06 -8.45
CA LEU A 104 2.69 -9.22 -8.54
C LEU A 104 3.32 -10.56 -8.11
N PRO A 105 4.56 -10.93 -8.52
CA PRO A 105 5.19 -12.19 -8.13
C PRO A 105 5.54 -12.28 -6.63
N TYR A 106 5.63 -11.13 -5.95
CA TYR A 106 6.05 -11.00 -4.56
C TYR A 106 4.90 -10.70 -3.61
N LYS A 107 3.70 -10.45 -4.16
CA LYS A 107 2.51 -10.16 -3.37
C LYS A 107 2.23 -11.32 -2.40
N PRO A 108 2.19 -11.07 -1.08
CA PRO A 108 1.89 -12.12 -0.12
C PRO A 108 0.58 -12.80 -0.48
N LYS A 109 0.60 -14.13 -0.55
CA LYS A 109 -0.64 -14.88 -0.67
C LYS A 109 -1.45 -14.64 0.59
N ARG A 110 -2.73 -14.32 0.41
CA ARG A 110 -3.64 -14.10 1.54
C ARG A 110 -3.66 -15.37 2.39
N LYS A 111 -3.18 -15.29 3.62
CA LYS A 111 -3.38 -16.37 4.60
C LYS A 111 -4.87 -16.47 4.86
N THR A 112 -5.48 -17.59 4.47
CA THR A 112 -6.85 -17.93 4.82
C THR A 112 -6.90 -18.33 6.29
N LYS A 113 -8.09 -18.26 6.91
CA LYS A 113 -8.29 -18.77 8.28
C LYS A 113 -7.78 -20.21 8.41
N ALA A 114 -8.03 -21.05 7.40
CA ALA A 114 -7.53 -22.41 7.32
C ALA A 114 -5.99 -22.48 7.34
N THR A 115 -5.29 -21.70 6.51
CA THR A 115 -3.81 -21.71 6.54
C THR A 115 -3.24 -21.22 7.86
N VAL A 116 -3.88 -20.24 8.50
CA VAL A 116 -3.47 -19.77 9.83
C VAL A 116 -3.70 -20.85 10.88
N ALA A 117 -4.83 -21.57 10.82
CA ALA A 117 -5.11 -22.67 11.73
C ALA A 117 -4.11 -23.84 11.57
N ILE A 118 -3.74 -24.17 10.33
CA ILE A 118 -2.69 -25.16 10.04
C ILE A 118 -1.34 -24.71 10.62
N GLU A 119 -0.95 -23.45 10.42
CA GLU A 119 0.28 -22.88 11.00
C GLU A 119 0.27 -22.89 12.53
N LYS A 120 -0.90 -22.70 13.16
CA LYS A 120 -1.11 -22.85 14.61
C LYS A 120 -1.09 -24.32 15.09
N GLY A 121 -0.98 -25.29 14.18
CA GLY A 121 -0.96 -26.71 14.50
C GLY A 121 -2.33 -27.30 14.81
N LEU A 122 -3.43 -26.65 14.37
CA LEU A 122 -4.81 -27.09 14.60
C LEU A 122 -5.30 -28.14 13.59
N GLU A 123 -4.50 -28.49 12.59
CA GLU A 123 -4.85 -29.49 11.58
C GLU A 123 -5.27 -30.87 12.18
N PRO A 124 -4.59 -31.41 13.21
CA PRO A 124 -5.00 -32.67 13.82
C PRO A 124 -6.37 -32.58 14.52
N LEU A 125 -6.66 -31.45 15.19
CA LEU A 125 -7.97 -31.22 15.81
C LEU A 125 -9.08 -31.14 14.74
N ALA A 126 -8.81 -30.45 13.63
CA ALA A 126 -9.74 -30.34 12.51
C ALA A 126 -10.08 -31.72 11.90
N LYS A 127 -9.09 -32.61 11.77
CA LYS A 127 -9.31 -33.98 11.27
C LYS A 127 -10.20 -34.80 12.20
N LYS A 128 -9.93 -34.78 13.51
CA LYS A 128 -10.77 -35.49 14.50
C LYS A 128 -12.23 -35.00 14.48
N LEU A 129 -12.44 -33.69 14.33
CA LEU A 129 -13.78 -33.11 14.21
C LEU A 129 -14.48 -33.50 12.90
N PHE A 130 -13.72 -33.62 11.81
CA PHE A 130 -14.25 -33.99 10.49
C PHE A 130 -14.60 -35.48 10.40
N ASP A 131 -13.79 -36.35 11.02
CA ASP A 131 -13.97 -37.80 11.00
C ASP A 131 -15.07 -38.28 11.96
N GLU A 132 -15.77 -37.35 12.63
CA GLU A 132 -16.85 -37.61 13.61
C GLU A 132 -16.45 -38.65 14.67
N GLU A 133 -15.17 -38.65 15.08
CA GLU A 133 -14.72 -39.48 16.20
C GLU A 133 -15.55 -39.11 17.45
N GLU A 134 -16.00 -40.10 18.22
CA GLU A 134 -16.73 -39.89 19.47
C GLU A 134 -15.75 -39.37 20.54
N ILE A 135 -15.37 -38.10 20.42
CA ILE A 135 -14.38 -37.41 21.26
C ILE A 135 -15.03 -36.35 22.13
N ASP A 136 -14.44 -36.13 23.31
CA ASP A 136 -14.72 -34.93 24.10
C ASP A 136 -14.00 -33.73 23.46
N VAL A 137 -14.76 -32.96 22.68
CA VAL A 137 -14.28 -31.84 21.86
C VAL A 137 -13.57 -30.77 22.69
N ASP A 138 -14.07 -30.48 23.90
CA ASP A 138 -13.47 -29.47 24.78
C ASP A 138 -12.17 -29.98 25.41
N SER A 139 -12.13 -31.25 25.80
CA SER A 139 -10.92 -31.90 26.32
C SER A 139 -9.81 -31.99 25.26
N GLU A 140 -10.16 -32.36 24.03
CA GLU A 140 -9.21 -32.42 22.91
C GLU A 140 -8.70 -31.03 22.52
N ALA A 141 -9.58 -30.02 22.46
CA ALA A 141 -9.18 -28.65 22.15
C ALA A 141 -8.19 -28.06 23.17
N ALA A 142 -8.31 -28.43 24.45
CA ALA A 142 -7.39 -27.99 25.50
C ALA A 142 -5.93 -28.37 25.20
N GLY A 143 -5.69 -29.51 24.52
CA GLY A 143 -4.36 -29.96 24.09
C GLY A 143 -3.69 -29.07 23.04
N PHE A 144 -4.47 -28.19 22.38
CA PHE A 144 -3.99 -27.27 21.36
C PHE A 144 -3.85 -25.83 21.85
N VAL A 145 -4.23 -25.52 23.09
CA VAL A 145 -4.06 -24.19 23.69
C VAL A 145 -2.60 -23.96 24.08
N LYS A 146 -1.81 -23.51 23.10
CA LYS A 146 -0.39 -23.18 23.25
C LYS A 146 0.06 -22.17 22.20
N GLY A 147 1.10 -21.41 22.51
CA GLY A 147 1.68 -20.45 21.58
C GLY A 147 0.68 -19.37 21.16
N GLU A 148 0.29 -19.39 19.87
CA GLU A 148 -0.64 -18.42 19.28
C GLU A 148 -2.13 -18.79 19.43
N VAL A 149 -2.45 -19.95 20.02
CA VAL A 149 -3.82 -20.38 20.35
C VAL A 149 -4.13 -19.96 21.78
N LYS A 150 -5.11 -19.07 21.96
CA LYS A 150 -5.34 -18.39 23.25
C LYS A 150 -6.18 -19.20 24.24
N ASP A 151 -7.19 -19.88 23.73
CA ASP A 151 -8.17 -20.63 24.52
C ASP A 151 -8.83 -21.71 23.64
N ASN A 152 -9.67 -22.54 24.27
CA ASN A 152 -10.39 -23.60 23.57
C ASN A 152 -11.28 -23.06 22.44
N ALA A 153 -11.85 -21.85 22.61
CA ALA A 153 -12.70 -21.26 21.60
C ALA A 153 -11.91 -20.86 20.33
N ASP A 154 -10.70 -20.30 20.48
CA ASP A 154 -9.77 -20.02 19.39
C ASP A 154 -9.31 -21.31 18.71
N ALA A 155 -9.04 -22.38 19.47
CA ALA A 155 -8.69 -23.70 18.92
C ALA A 155 -9.83 -24.28 18.06
N LEU A 156 -11.05 -24.28 18.59
CA LEU A 156 -12.24 -24.80 17.89
C LEU A 156 -12.65 -23.93 16.71
N GLN A 157 -12.52 -22.61 16.82
CA GLN A 157 -12.80 -21.69 15.73
C GLN A 157 -11.78 -21.83 14.59
N GLY A 158 -10.52 -22.15 14.90
CA GLY A 158 -9.51 -22.42 13.88
C GLY A 158 -9.68 -23.80 13.23
N ALA A 159 -10.15 -24.79 13.97
CA ALA A 159 -10.30 -26.18 13.50
C ALA A 159 -11.61 -26.45 12.70
N ARG A 160 -12.58 -25.54 12.72
CA ARG A 160 -13.86 -25.62 11.98
C ARG A 160 -13.83 -24.80 10.70
#